data_AF-A0A383CLX1-F1
#
_entry.id   AF-A0A383CLX1-F1
#
_cell.length_a   1.000
_cell.length_b   1.000
_cell.length_c   1.000
_cell.angle_alpha   90.00
_cell.angle_beta   90.00
_cell.angle_gamma   90.00
#
_symmetry.space_group_name_H-M   'P 1'
#
loop_
_entity.id
_entity.type
_entity.pdbx_description
1 polymer ?
#
loop_
_entity_poly.entity_id
_entity_poly.type
_entity_poly.pdbx_seq_one_letter_code
_entity_poly.pdbx_strand_id
1 'polypeptide(L)'
;PFGHAGENALNECMLNFGGFDHNLQTLRIVMFLENKYLKFQGLNLTFETLDGLLKHNGPFYDFDKLDSIIGIKKFKNKIKFQNNTSLEAQLASISDDIAYNNHDIQDGIKAKLFTLNELIEINFFKEIYKSYKRNIKRDNKDIIIYQIIRDSINLMVKDIIKNSIKNIKKNKIKKLFDVQSNEYQTVIFSEKFQNIETEIKQFLKIKMYNNKNVMKKNNNGKKIIKKLFKTIIKKPNKY
;
A
#
# COMPACT_ATOMS: atom_id res chain seq x y z
N PRO A 1 -10.07 3.99 10.53
CA PRO A 1 -10.97 4.94 9.81
C PRO A 1 -10.18 6.14 9.26
N PHE A 2 -10.67 6.80 8.20
CA PHE A 2 -10.06 8.01 7.60
C PHE A 2 -8.63 7.85 7.05
N GLY A 3 -8.24 6.65 6.61
CA GLY A 3 -6.94 6.36 5.98
C GLY A 3 -5.74 6.85 6.80
N HIS A 4 -4.69 7.31 6.10
CA HIS A 4 -3.47 7.84 6.72
C HIS A 4 -3.70 8.98 7.70
N ALA A 5 -4.75 9.80 7.50
CA ALA A 5 -5.06 10.87 8.44
C ALA A 5 -5.47 10.30 9.80
N GLY A 6 -6.33 9.27 9.81
CA GLY A 6 -6.75 8.61 11.04
C GLY A 6 -5.65 7.80 11.70
N GLU A 7 -4.83 7.10 10.90
CA GLU A 7 -3.65 6.38 11.37
C GLU A 7 -2.69 7.32 12.11
N ASN A 8 -2.28 8.43 11.47
CA ASN A 8 -1.39 9.41 12.10
C ASN A 8 -1.98 9.97 13.40
N ALA A 9 -3.26 10.34 13.40
CA ALA A 9 -3.92 10.85 14.59
C ALA A 9 -4.00 9.84 15.73
N LEU A 10 -4.21 8.56 15.40
CA LEU A 10 -4.25 7.49 16.40
C LEU A 10 -2.84 7.19 16.93
N ASN A 11 -1.83 7.14 16.06
CA ASN A 11 -0.45 6.96 16.47
C ASN A 11 0.02 8.08 17.42
N GLU A 12 -0.28 9.34 17.11
CA GLU A 12 -0.03 10.48 18.00
C GLU A 12 -0.70 10.30 19.38
N CYS A 13 -1.92 9.78 19.43
CA CYS A 13 -2.62 9.52 20.69
C CYS A 13 -2.02 8.34 21.47
N MET A 14 -1.46 7.37 20.75
CA MET A 14 -0.95 6.11 21.29
C MET A 14 0.53 6.16 21.66
N LEU A 15 1.23 7.30 21.52
CA LEU A 15 2.67 7.41 21.80
C LEU A 15 3.04 6.87 23.20
N ASN A 16 2.24 7.18 24.22
CA ASN A 16 2.47 6.70 25.60
C ASN A 16 1.98 5.26 25.85
N PHE A 17 1.53 4.57 24.80
CA PHE A 17 0.92 3.24 24.83
C PHE A 17 1.56 2.28 23.80
N GLY A 18 2.78 2.58 23.32
CA GLY A 18 3.50 1.78 22.30
C GLY A 18 3.26 2.20 20.85
N GLY A 19 2.49 3.27 20.63
CA GLY A 19 2.17 3.80 19.31
C GLY A 19 1.08 3.00 18.59
N PHE A 20 0.86 3.36 17.33
CA PHE A 20 -0.02 2.65 16.41
C PHE A 20 0.75 2.36 15.11
N ASP A 21 0.45 1.23 14.51
CA ASP A 21 1.00 0.77 13.25
C ASP A 21 -0.06 -0.03 12.51
N HIS A 22 -0.38 0.35 11.28
CA HIS A 22 -1.46 -0.33 10.55
C HIS A 22 -1.14 -1.80 10.23
N ASN A 23 0.14 -2.17 10.07
CA ASN A 23 0.53 -3.55 9.76
C ASN A 23 0.43 -4.42 10.99
N LEU A 24 0.94 -3.95 12.12
CA LEU A 24 0.81 -4.65 13.39
C LEU A 24 -0.66 -4.73 13.83
N GLN A 25 -1.46 -3.69 13.58
CA GLN A 25 -2.90 -3.75 13.83
C GLN A 25 -3.60 -4.78 12.92
N THR A 26 -3.20 -4.89 11.65
CA THR A 26 -3.74 -5.91 10.73
C THR A 26 -3.43 -7.32 11.24
N LEU A 27 -2.19 -7.58 11.67
CA LEU A 27 -1.83 -8.84 12.32
C LEU A 27 -2.63 -9.09 13.59
N ARG A 28 -2.77 -8.07 14.44
CA ARG A 28 -3.55 -8.17 15.68
C ARG A 28 -5.01 -8.56 15.39
N ILE A 29 -5.60 -8.01 14.33
CA ILE A 29 -6.96 -8.36 13.90
C ILE A 29 -7.04 -9.83 13.53
N VAL A 30 -6.22 -10.28 12.58
CA VAL A 30 -6.31 -11.66 12.04
C VAL A 30 -5.81 -12.73 13.01
N MET A 31 -4.96 -12.37 13.98
CA MET A 31 -4.45 -13.31 14.98
C MET A 31 -5.29 -13.37 16.27
N PHE A 32 -5.97 -12.29 16.64
CA PHE A 32 -6.63 -12.20 17.97
C PHE A 32 -8.04 -11.61 17.98
N LEU A 33 -8.30 -10.55 17.22
CA LEU A 33 -9.56 -9.80 17.37
C LEU A 33 -10.72 -10.41 16.58
N GLU A 34 -10.44 -11.00 15.42
CA GLU A 34 -11.46 -11.76 14.70
C GLU A 34 -11.88 -12.97 15.52
N ASN A 35 -13.19 -13.13 15.69
CA ASN A 35 -13.77 -14.21 16.47
C ASN A 35 -14.91 -14.86 15.69
N LYS A 36 -14.52 -15.60 14.65
CA LYS A 36 -15.44 -16.32 13.75
C LYS A 36 -15.51 -17.82 14.04
N TYR A 37 -14.64 -18.32 14.92
CA TYR A 37 -14.48 -19.75 15.20
C TYR A 37 -14.53 -20.02 16.70
N LEU A 38 -15.29 -21.05 17.11
CA LEU A 38 -15.45 -21.38 18.54
C LEU A 38 -14.17 -21.91 19.21
N LYS A 39 -13.28 -22.54 18.43
CA LYS A 39 -12.13 -23.30 18.96
C LYS A 39 -10.86 -22.48 19.15
N PHE A 40 -10.75 -21.31 18.52
CA PHE A 40 -9.55 -20.49 18.54
C PHE A 40 -9.88 -19.03 18.24
N GLN A 41 -9.02 -18.13 18.71
CA GLN A 41 -9.06 -16.71 18.37
C GLN A 41 -8.39 -16.44 17.01
N GLY A 42 -8.81 -15.36 16.35
CA GLY A 42 -8.31 -14.99 15.04
C GLY A 42 -8.83 -15.90 13.93
N LEU A 43 -8.10 -15.92 12.83
CA LEU A 43 -8.43 -16.64 11.60
C LEU A 43 -7.53 -17.87 11.35
N ASN A 44 -6.55 -18.13 12.22
CA ASN A 44 -5.61 -19.24 12.10
C ASN A 44 -4.96 -19.33 10.70
N LEU A 45 -4.51 -18.19 10.18
CA LEU A 45 -3.82 -18.10 8.89
C LEU A 45 -2.45 -18.79 8.95
N THR A 46 -1.94 -19.18 7.78
CA THR A 46 -0.60 -19.79 7.68
C THR A 46 0.49 -18.77 7.97
N PHE A 47 1.68 -19.24 8.36
CA PHE A 47 2.80 -18.34 8.67
C PHE A 47 3.26 -17.54 7.46
N GLU A 48 3.12 -18.07 6.25
CA GLU A 48 3.45 -17.42 4.99
C GLU A 48 2.54 -16.22 4.73
N THR A 49 1.24 -16.34 5.02
CA THR A 49 0.31 -15.21 4.93
C THR A 49 0.64 -14.15 5.97
N LEU A 50 0.95 -14.54 7.20
CA LEU A 50 1.33 -13.61 8.26
C LEU A 50 2.67 -12.91 7.96
N ASP A 51 3.64 -13.62 7.38
CA ASP A 51 4.93 -13.09 6.92
C ASP A 51 4.72 -12.00 5.86
N GLY A 52 3.86 -12.28 4.87
CA GLY A 52 3.51 -11.32 3.83
C GLY A 52 2.81 -10.07 4.38
N LEU A 53 1.86 -10.23 5.30
CA LEU A 53 1.15 -9.10 5.92
C LEU A 53 2.10 -8.20 6.74
N LEU A 54 2.99 -8.81 7.53
CA LEU A 54 3.94 -8.08 8.38
C LEU A 54 4.98 -7.29 7.57
N LYS A 55 5.52 -7.93 6.53
CA LYS A 55 6.70 -7.46 5.80
C LYS A 55 6.38 -7.05 4.36
N HIS A 56 5.17 -6.58 4.08
CA HIS A 56 4.80 -6.19 2.72
C HIS A 56 5.70 -5.06 2.19
N ASN A 57 6.12 -4.12 3.05
CA ASN A 57 7.09 -3.07 2.73
C ASN A 57 8.56 -3.52 2.81
N GLY A 58 8.82 -4.82 2.89
CA GLY A 58 10.15 -5.40 3.04
C GLY A 58 10.49 -5.84 4.47
N PRO A 59 11.78 -6.11 4.74
CA PRO A 59 12.25 -6.56 6.04
C PRO A 59 11.80 -5.67 7.21
N PHE A 60 11.46 -6.32 8.32
CA PHE A 60 10.96 -5.68 9.53
C PHE A 60 12.00 -5.72 10.65
N TYR A 61 12.24 -4.57 11.29
CA TYR A 61 13.34 -4.38 12.25
C TYR A 61 12.89 -3.96 13.66
N ASP A 62 11.65 -3.51 13.85
CA ASP A 62 11.14 -2.99 15.12
C ASP A 62 10.60 -4.11 16.04
N PHE A 63 11.51 -4.94 16.54
CA PHE A 63 11.17 -6.12 17.33
C PHE A 63 10.46 -5.78 18.65
N ASP A 64 10.83 -4.69 19.31
CA ASP A 64 10.21 -4.28 20.57
C ASP A 64 8.73 -3.95 20.38
N LYS A 65 8.40 -3.22 19.31
CA LYS A 65 7.01 -2.92 18.95
C LYS A 65 6.23 -4.18 18.54
N LEU A 66 6.87 -5.10 17.81
CA LEU A 66 6.25 -6.38 17.45
C LEU A 66 5.96 -7.24 18.68
N ASP A 67 6.90 -7.35 19.61
CA ASP A 67 6.73 -8.17 20.82
C ASP A 67 5.67 -7.58 21.75
N SER A 68 5.65 -6.25 21.91
CA SER A 68 4.66 -5.57 22.74
C SER A 68 3.22 -5.68 22.21
N ILE A 69 3.02 -5.67 20.89
CA ILE A 69 1.67 -5.69 20.28
C ILE A 69 1.19 -7.12 19.97
N ILE A 70 2.08 -7.99 19.46
CA ILE A 70 1.72 -9.33 18.96
C ILE A 70 2.34 -10.43 19.83
N GLY A 71 3.60 -10.29 20.21
CA GLY A 71 4.40 -11.32 20.87
C GLY A 71 5.12 -12.21 19.87
N ILE A 72 6.44 -12.03 19.73
CA ILE A 72 7.28 -12.69 18.72
C ILE A 72 7.22 -14.22 18.84
N LYS A 73 7.12 -14.74 20.07
CA LYS A 73 7.06 -16.19 20.34
C LYS A 73 5.88 -16.89 19.64
N LYS A 74 4.80 -16.16 19.32
CA LYS A 74 3.63 -16.73 18.62
C LYS A 74 3.96 -17.21 17.20
N PHE A 75 5.01 -16.65 16.59
CA PHE A 75 5.47 -17.08 15.27
C PHE A 75 6.29 -18.38 15.28
N LYS A 76 6.56 -18.97 16.46
CA LYS A 76 7.24 -20.27 16.62
C LYS A 76 8.55 -20.38 15.80
N ASN A 77 9.27 -19.27 15.67
CA ASN A 77 10.50 -19.13 14.86
C ASN A 77 10.33 -19.50 13.36
N LYS A 78 9.10 -19.49 12.84
CA LYS A 78 8.79 -19.79 11.42
C LYS A 78 8.97 -18.59 10.50
N ILE A 79 9.08 -17.39 11.06
CA ILE A 79 9.28 -16.15 10.32
C ILE A 79 10.69 -15.61 10.55
N LYS A 80 11.37 -15.23 9.46
CA LYS A 80 12.63 -14.49 9.46
C LYS A 80 12.33 -13.03 9.16
N PHE A 81 12.28 -12.19 10.20
CA PHE A 81 11.77 -10.82 10.10
C PHE A 81 12.66 -9.89 9.27
N GLN A 82 13.98 -10.06 9.36
CA GLN A 82 14.97 -9.23 8.66
C GLN A 82 15.24 -9.69 7.22
N ASN A 83 14.60 -10.78 6.79
CA ASN A 83 14.72 -11.33 5.45
C ASN A 83 13.55 -10.85 4.58
N ASN A 84 13.78 -10.84 3.27
CA ASN A 84 12.73 -10.58 2.30
C ASN A 84 11.57 -11.56 2.43
N THR A 85 10.39 -11.16 1.95
CA THR A 85 9.20 -12.01 1.87
C THR A 85 9.25 -12.95 0.66
N SER A 86 8.27 -13.85 0.55
CA SER A 86 8.09 -14.67 -0.64
C SER A 86 7.78 -13.83 -1.89
N LEU A 87 7.89 -14.42 -3.08
CA LEU A 87 7.56 -13.73 -4.33
C LEU A 87 6.08 -13.33 -4.38
N GLU A 88 5.19 -14.16 -3.85
CA GLU A 88 3.75 -13.90 -3.77
C GLU A 88 3.44 -12.68 -2.92
N ALA A 89 4.12 -12.54 -1.76
CA ALA A 89 3.97 -11.38 -0.90
C ALA A 89 4.53 -10.10 -1.54
N GLN A 90 5.68 -10.19 -2.22
CA GLN A 90 6.22 -9.05 -2.98
C GLN A 90 5.28 -8.65 -4.14
N LEU A 91 4.72 -9.62 -4.85
CA LEU A 91 3.72 -9.41 -5.91
C LEU A 91 2.46 -8.75 -5.37
N ALA A 92 1.96 -9.19 -4.21
CA ALA A 92 0.80 -8.58 -3.57
C ALA A 92 1.06 -7.10 -3.21
N SER A 93 2.24 -6.81 -2.64
CA SER A 93 2.61 -5.43 -2.28
C SER A 93 2.68 -4.51 -3.49
N ILE A 94 3.41 -4.89 -4.55
CA ILE A 94 3.55 -4.04 -5.74
C ILE A 94 2.23 -3.92 -6.53
N SER A 95 1.35 -4.93 -6.42
CA SER A 95 0.01 -4.86 -7.03
C SER A 95 -0.86 -3.82 -6.32
N ASP A 96 -0.74 -3.69 -5.01
CA ASP A 96 -1.43 -2.65 -4.23
C ASP A 96 -0.95 -1.26 -4.64
N ASP A 97 0.37 -1.06 -4.78
CA ASP A 97 0.94 0.20 -5.31
C ASP A 97 0.40 0.55 -6.70
N ILE A 98 0.34 -0.41 -7.63
CA ILE A 98 -0.22 -0.18 -8.97
C ILE A 98 -1.69 0.22 -8.88
N ALA A 99 -2.49 -0.54 -8.12
CA ALA A 99 -3.92 -0.30 -8.00
C ALA A 99 -4.18 1.06 -7.39
N TYR A 100 -3.53 1.36 -6.25
CA TYR A 100 -3.71 2.60 -5.51
C TYR A 100 -3.36 3.82 -6.36
N ASN A 101 -2.19 3.86 -6.97
CA ASN A 101 -1.76 5.00 -7.78
C ASN A 101 -2.70 5.25 -8.97
N ASN A 102 -3.11 4.19 -9.67
CA ASN A 102 -3.96 4.35 -10.86
C ASN A 102 -5.42 4.71 -10.51
N HIS A 103 -5.97 4.13 -9.43
CA HIS A 103 -7.30 4.49 -8.94
C HIS A 103 -7.34 5.93 -8.41
N ASP A 104 -6.32 6.37 -7.67
CA ASP A 104 -6.25 7.75 -7.18
C ASP A 104 -6.11 8.76 -8.31
N ILE A 105 -5.44 8.41 -9.43
CA ILE A 105 -5.45 9.26 -10.62
C ILE A 105 -6.88 9.40 -11.17
N GLN A 106 -7.57 8.28 -11.33
CA GLN A 106 -8.93 8.26 -11.88
C GLN A 106 -9.90 9.05 -10.99
N ASP A 107 -9.82 8.86 -9.68
CA ASP A 107 -10.66 9.54 -8.69
C ASP A 107 -10.30 11.02 -8.57
N GLY A 108 -9.02 11.37 -8.65
CA GLY A 108 -8.55 12.75 -8.68
C GLY A 108 -9.12 13.55 -9.86
N ILE A 109 -9.17 12.94 -11.06
CA ILE A 109 -9.81 13.56 -12.23
C ILE A 109 -11.32 13.67 -12.05
N LYS A 110 -12.00 12.60 -11.61
CA LYS A 110 -13.46 12.61 -11.35
C LYS A 110 -13.85 13.67 -10.32
N ALA A 111 -13.04 13.82 -9.27
CA ALA A 111 -13.22 14.82 -8.22
C ALA A 111 -12.79 16.23 -8.66
N LYS A 112 -12.34 16.40 -9.92
CA LYS A 112 -11.88 17.67 -10.51
C LYS A 112 -10.73 18.31 -9.70
N LEU A 113 -9.87 17.48 -9.09
CA LEU A 113 -8.67 17.96 -8.37
C LEU A 113 -7.56 18.37 -9.32
N PHE A 114 -7.49 17.72 -10.48
CA PHE A 114 -6.63 18.05 -11.61
C PHE A 114 -7.28 17.54 -12.90
N THR A 115 -6.78 18.02 -14.03
CA THR A 115 -7.32 17.75 -15.37
C THR A 115 -6.50 16.70 -16.10
N LEU A 116 -7.06 16.13 -17.18
CA LEU A 116 -6.32 15.26 -18.09
C LEU A 116 -5.09 15.95 -18.69
N ASN A 117 -5.18 17.26 -18.94
CA ASN A 117 -4.05 18.04 -19.48
C ASN A 117 -2.87 18.09 -18.51
N GLU A 118 -3.14 18.23 -17.21
CA GLU A 118 -2.11 18.17 -16.17
C GLU A 118 -1.55 16.75 -16.02
N LEU A 119 -2.39 15.71 -16.15
CA LEU A 119 -1.91 14.32 -16.09
C LEU A 119 -0.92 13.99 -17.22
N ILE A 120 -1.17 14.47 -18.45
CA ILE A 120 -0.29 14.22 -19.60
C ILE A 120 0.97 15.10 -19.61
N GLU A 121 1.20 15.93 -18.59
CA GLU A 121 2.51 16.53 -18.35
C GLU A 121 3.53 15.44 -17.97
N ILE A 122 3.08 14.39 -17.29
CA ILE A 122 3.87 13.17 -17.04
C ILE A 122 4.07 12.45 -18.37
N ASN A 123 5.33 12.28 -18.77
CA ASN A 123 5.66 11.74 -20.09
C ASN A 123 5.09 10.32 -20.30
N PHE A 124 5.02 9.51 -19.24
CA PHE A 124 4.40 8.19 -19.29
C PHE A 124 2.94 8.23 -19.77
N PHE A 125 2.11 9.10 -19.19
CA PHE A 125 0.71 9.25 -19.62
C PHE A 125 0.59 9.96 -20.96
N LYS A 126 1.51 10.88 -21.27
CA LYS A 126 1.57 11.55 -22.58
C LYS A 126 1.73 10.55 -23.72
N GLU A 127 2.64 9.58 -23.58
CA GLU A 127 2.85 8.55 -24.60
C GLU A 127 1.63 7.64 -24.76
N ILE A 128 0.97 7.26 -23.66
CA ILE A 128 -0.29 6.51 -23.71
C ILE A 128 -1.37 7.33 -24.41
N TYR A 129 -1.52 8.61 -24.05
CA TYR A 129 -2.53 9.49 -24.65
C TYR A 129 -2.37 9.67 -26.16
N LYS A 130 -1.13 9.69 -26.68
CA LYS A 130 -0.86 9.82 -28.13
C LYS A 130 -1.48 8.70 -28.95
N SER A 131 -1.57 7.47 -28.41
CA SER A 131 -2.18 6.33 -29.12
C SER A 131 -3.68 6.54 -29.38
N TYR A 132 -4.34 7.36 -28.55
CA TYR A 132 -5.76 7.67 -28.64
C TYR A 132 -6.08 8.95 -29.41
N LYS A 133 -5.09 9.79 -29.75
CA LYS A 133 -5.28 11.15 -30.31
C LYS A 133 -6.15 11.17 -31.58
N ARG A 134 -6.08 10.13 -32.42
CA ARG A 134 -6.88 10.02 -33.67
C ARG A 134 -8.36 9.70 -33.41
N ASN A 135 -8.70 9.20 -32.23
CA ASN A 135 -10.04 8.71 -31.88
C ASN A 135 -10.81 9.67 -30.94
N ILE A 136 -10.26 10.87 -30.68
CA ILE A 136 -10.84 11.82 -29.73
C ILE A 136 -11.97 12.61 -30.40
N LYS A 137 -13.22 12.17 -30.19
CA LYS A 137 -14.41 13.02 -30.30
C LYS A 137 -14.71 13.66 -28.93
N ARG A 138 -15.27 14.88 -28.92
CA ARG A 138 -15.51 15.69 -27.70
C ARG A 138 -16.31 14.94 -26.61
N ASP A 139 -17.20 14.03 -27.01
CA ASP A 139 -18.10 13.29 -26.12
C ASP A 139 -17.45 12.08 -25.42
N ASN A 140 -16.18 11.75 -25.72
CA ASN A 140 -15.52 10.52 -25.25
C ASN A 140 -14.44 10.74 -24.16
N LYS A 141 -14.41 11.87 -23.47
CA LYS A 141 -13.33 12.20 -22.51
C LYS A 141 -13.19 11.19 -21.37
N ASP A 142 -14.30 10.77 -20.77
CA ASP A 142 -14.28 9.80 -19.66
C ASP A 142 -13.80 8.42 -20.11
N ILE A 143 -14.18 8.01 -21.33
CA ILE A 143 -13.72 6.78 -21.96
C ILE A 143 -12.20 6.85 -22.19
N ILE A 144 -11.69 7.98 -22.67
CA ILE A 144 -10.24 8.18 -22.88
C ILE A 144 -9.48 8.07 -21.56
N ILE A 145 -9.96 8.69 -20.48
CA ILE A 145 -9.35 8.58 -19.16
C ILE A 145 -9.30 7.11 -18.72
N TYR A 146 -10.43 6.40 -18.83
CA TYR A 146 -10.47 4.97 -18.50
C TYR A 146 -9.46 4.13 -19.31
N GLN A 147 -9.35 4.38 -20.62
CA GLN A 147 -8.38 3.66 -21.46
C GLN A 147 -6.93 3.98 -21.10
N ILE A 148 -6.62 5.24 -20.78
CA ILE A 148 -5.28 5.64 -20.34
C ILE A 148 -4.90 4.90 -19.05
N ILE A 149 -5.82 4.84 -18.07
CA ILE A 149 -5.60 4.15 -16.80
C ILE A 149 -5.48 2.64 -16.98
N ARG A 150 -6.28 2.06 -17.88
CA ARG A 150 -6.16 0.64 -18.23
C ARG A 150 -4.80 0.33 -18.85
N ASP A 151 -4.34 1.16 -19.78
CA ASP A 151 -3.06 0.97 -20.46
C ASP A 151 -1.86 1.23 -19.55
N SER A 152 -1.95 2.18 -18.62
CA SER A 152 -0.90 2.39 -17.63
C SER A 152 -0.71 1.16 -16.75
N ILE A 153 -1.81 0.59 -16.23
CA ILE A 153 -1.77 -0.67 -15.46
C ILE A 153 -1.13 -1.78 -16.29
N ASN A 154 -1.57 -1.96 -17.54
CA ASN A 154 -1.03 -2.99 -18.43
C ASN A 154 0.49 -2.84 -18.67
N LEU A 155 0.96 -1.61 -18.89
CA LEU A 155 2.38 -1.32 -19.09
C LEU A 155 3.20 -1.57 -17.82
N MET A 156 2.69 -1.16 -16.65
CA MET A 156 3.33 -1.41 -15.35
C MET A 156 3.42 -2.91 -15.05
N VAL A 157 2.34 -3.67 -15.25
CA VAL A 157 2.33 -5.13 -15.06
C VAL A 157 3.29 -5.83 -15.99
N LYS A 158 3.34 -5.45 -17.28
CA LYS A 158 4.31 -6.01 -18.24
C LYS A 158 5.75 -5.76 -17.83
N ASP A 159 6.05 -4.58 -17.29
CA ASP A 159 7.38 -4.26 -16.78
C ASP A 159 7.75 -5.14 -15.59
N ILE A 160 6.87 -5.28 -14.60
CA ILE A 160 7.10 -6.14 -13.42
C ILE A 160 7.37 -7.57 -13.85
N ILE A 161 6.56 -8.15 -14.74
CA ILE A 161 6.76 -9.53 -15.20
C ILE A 161 8.14 -9.68 -15.85
N LYS A 162 8.48 -8.78 -16.78
CA LYS A 162 9.76 -8.83 -17.50
C LYS A 162 10.95 -8.65 -16.53
N ASN A 163 10.87 -7.68 -15.63
CA ASN A 163 11.95 -7.38 -14.70
C ASN A 163 12.10 -8.46 -13.63
N SER A 164 11.00 -9.00 -13.12
CA SER A 164 11.00 -10.12 -12.16
C SER A 164 11.65 -11.36 -12.76
N ILE A 165 11.31 -11.73 -14.00
CA ILE A 165 11.95 -12.85 -14.71
C ILE A 165 13.45 -12.61 -14.87
N LYS A 166 13.86 -11.37 -15.21
CA LYS A 166 15.27 -10.98 -15.31
C LYS A 166 15.99 -11.13 -13.96
N ASN A 167 15.38 -10.67 -12.87
CA ASN A 167 15.95 -10.72 -11.52
C ASN A 167 16.06 -12.16 -11.01
N ILE A 168 15.04 -12.99 -11.22
CA ILE A 168 15.06 -14.43 -10.89
C ILE A 168 16.25 -15.12 -11.57
N LYS A 169 16.45 -14.86 -12.86
CA LYS A 169 17.59 -15.43 -13.61
C LYS A 169 18.94 -14.88 -13.13
N LYS A 170 19.06 -13.56 -12.96
CA LYS A 170 20.29 -12.89 -12.51
C LYS A 170 20.73 -13.38 -11.14
N ASN A 171 19.80 -13.50 -10.20
CA ASN A 171 20.06 -13.88 -8.81
C ASN A 171 19.99 -15.41 -8.60
N LYS A 172 19.79 -16.19 -9.67
CA LYS A 172 19.73 -17.66 -9.66
C LYS A 172 18.74 -18.24 -8.65
N ILE A 173 17.59 -17.58 -8.49
CA ILE A 173 16.54 -17.97 -7.55
C ILE A 173 15.90 -19.28 -7.99
N LYS A 174 15.92 -20.30 -7.12
CA LYS A 174 15.31 -21.62 -7.35
C LYS A 174 14.37 -22.05 -6.24
N LYS A 175 14.53 -21.52 -5.02
CA LYS A 175 13.76 -21.88 -3.83
C LYS A 175 13.41 -20.63 -3.03
N LEU A 176 12.45 -20.76 -2.11
CA LEU A 176 12.02 -19.67 -1.22
C LEU A 176 13.20 -19.03 -0.46
N PHE A 177 14.13 -19.83 0.03
CA PHE A 177 15.32 -19.34 0.75
C PHE A 177 16.16 -18.37 -0.09
N ASP A 178 16.28 -18.60 -1.39
CA ASP A 178 17.05 -17.73 -2.29
C ASP A 178 16.38 -16.35 -2.43
N VAL A 179 15.04 -16.30 -2.37
CA VAL A 179 14.28 -15.03 -2.38
C VAL A 179 14.47 -14.31 -1.05
N GLN A 180 14.32 -15.03 0.06
CA GLN A 180 14.38 -14.46 1.41
C GLN A 180 15.78 -13.95 1.78
N SER A 181 16.83 -14.59 1.26
CA SER A 181 18.24 -14.23 1.50
C SER A 181 18.79 -13.22 0.50
N ASN A 182 18.05 -12.88 -0.55
CA ASN A 182 18.49 -11.87 -1.51
C ASN A 182 18.56 -10.50 -0.83
N GLU A 183 19.55 -9.68 -1.20
CA GLU A 183 19.76 -8.34 -0.64
C GLU A 183 18.60 -7.39 -1.00
N TYR A 184 18.11 -7.50 -2.23
CA TYR A 184 17.04 -6.65 -2.77
C TYR A 184 15.78 -7.47 -3.06
N GLN A 185 14.62 -6.81 -3.07
CA GLN A 185 13.39 -7.42 -3.56
C GLN A 185 13.56 -7.91 -5.01
N THR A 186 13.00 -9.07 -5.30
CA THR A 186 13.07 -9.69 -6.62
C THR A 186 12.00 -9.14 -7.54
N VAL A 187 10.80 -8.93 -6.99
CA VAL A 187 9.65 -8.38 -7.69
C VAL A 187 9.65 -6.88 -7.48
N ILE A 188 10.21 -6.17 -8.45
CA ILE A 188 10.32 -4.71 -8.44
C ILE A 188 10.23 -4.20 -9.87
N PHE A 189 9.75 -2.97 -10.04
CA PHE A 189 9.83 -2.27 -11.33
C PHE A 189 11.27 -2.17 -11.84
N SER A 190 11.42 -2.11 -13.16
CA SER A 190 12.67 -1.65 -13.75
C SER A 190 12.97 -0.21 -13.34
N GLU A 191 14.23 0.20 -13.41
CA GLU A 191 14.66 1.57 -13.06
C GLU A 191 13.80 2.64 -13.76
N LYS A 192 13.48 2.42 -15.04
CA LYS A 192 12.57 3.29 -15.79
C LYS A 192 11.19 3.43 -15.12
N PHE A 193 10.60 2.32 -14.70
CA PHE A 193 9.26 2.32 -14.10
C PHE A 193 9.27 2.78 -12.64
N GLN A 194 10.36 2.58 -11.90
CA GLN A 194 10.53 3.18 -10.56
C GLN A 194 10.53 4.72 -10.64
N ASN A 195 11.20 5.29 -11.65
CA ASN A 195 11.18 6.73 -11.89
C ASN A 195 9.78 7.23 -12.26
N ILE A 196 9.06 6.51 -13.13
CA ILE A 196 7.67 6.81 -13.49
C ILE A 196 6.77 6.76 -12.25
N GLU A 197 6.88 5.72 -11.43
CA GLU A 197 6.10 5.57 -10.20
C GLU A 197 6.37 6.73 -9.24
N THR A 198 7.64 7.12 -9.08
CA THR A 198 8.03 8.26 -8.25
C THR A 198 7.41 9.57 -8.75
N GLU A 199 7.43 9.81 -10.05
CA GLU A 199 6.80 10.97 -10.68
C GLU A 199 5.27 10.98 -10.45
N ILE A 200 4.62 9.82 -10.57
CA ILE A 200 3.18 9.66 -10.28
C ILE A 200 2.87 9.97 -8.82
N LYS A 201 3.62 9.37 -7.88
CA LYS A 201 3.44 9.59 -6.43
C LYS A 201 3.64 11.07 -6.07
N GLN A 202 4.62 11.75 -6.69
CA GLN A 202 4.84 13.18 -6.50
C GLN A 202 3.70 14.03 -7.06
N PHE A 203 3.21 13.71 -8.26
CA PHE A 203 2.06 14.38 -8.87
C PHE A 203 0.81 14.27 -7.99
N LEU A 204 0.46 13.05 -7.54
CA LEU A 204 -0.68 12.82 -6.65
C LEU A 204 -0.53 13.56 -5.32
N LYS A 205 0.69 13.57 -4.74
CA LYS A 205 0.98 14.34 -3.52
C LYS A 205 0.67 15.82 -3.70
N ILE A 206 1.10 16.42 -4.80
CA ILE A 206 0.92 17.86 -5.06
C ILE A 206 -0.54 18.19 -5.41
N LYS A 207 -1.12 17.46 -6.36
CA LYS A 207 -2.42 17.79 -6.96
C LYS A 207 -3.61 17.28 -6.17
N MET A 208 -3.47 16.14 -5.49
CA MET A 208 -4.56 15.48 -4.76
C MET A 208 -4.40 15.61 -3.24
N TYR A 209 -3.34 15.03 -2.66
CA TYR A 209 -3.26 14.93 -1.19
C TYR A 209 -3.05 16.29 -0.51
N ASN A 210 -2.28 17.19 -1.11
CA ASN A 210 -2.07 18.55 -0.60
C ASN A 210 -3.19 19.52 -0.99
N ASN A 211 -4.23 19.07 -1.71
CA ASN A 211 -5.35 19.93 -2.05
C ASN A 211 -6.08 20.41 -0.78
N LYS A 212 -6.39 21.72 -0.71
CA LYS A 212 -7.02 22.34 0.47
C LYS A 212 -8.31 21.63 0.90
N ASN A 213 -9.13 21.18 -0.06
CA ASN A 213 -10.39 20.50 0.24
C ASN A 213 -10.15 19.11 0.84
N VAL A 214 -9.17 18.37 0.32
CA VAL A 214 -8.76 17.05 0.83
C VAL A 214 -8.15 17.21 2.23
N MET A 215 -7.24 18.16 2.41
CA MET A 215 -6.63 18.47 3.69
C MET A 215 -7.65 18.88 4.76
N LYS A 216 -8.68 19.67 4.39
CA LYS A 216 -9.76 20.03 5.31
C LYS A 216 -10.53 18.79 5.80
N LYS A 217 -10.85 17.85 4.90
CA LYS A 217 -11.50 16.57 5.26
C LYS A 217 -10.58 15.71 6.15
N ASN A 218 -9.30 15.60 5.80
CA ASN A 218 -8.32 14.85 6.59
C ASN A 218 -8.19 15.42 8.01
N ASN A 219 -8.12 16.74 8.15
CA ASN A 219 -8.06 17.41 9.45
C ASN A 219 -9.31 17.16 10.30
N ASN A 220 -10.49 17.09 9.67
CA ASN A 220 -11.71 16.72 10.38
C ASN A 220 -11.66 15.26 10.84
N GLY A 221 -11.19 14.34 10.01
CA GLY A 221 -10.96 12.93 10.38
C GLY A 221 -10.02 12.80 11.59
N LYS A 222 -8.90 13.54 11.59
CA LYS A 222 -7.96 13.60 12.72
C LYS A 222 -8.65 14.06 14.01
N LYS A 223 -9.47 15.12 13.94
CA LYS A 223 -10.23 15.64 15.10
C LYS A 223 -11.19 14.58 15.66
N ILE A 224 -11.89 13.86 14.79
CA ILE A 224 -12.81 12.78 15.18
C ILE A 224 -12.04 11.68 15.93
N ILE A 225 -10.95 11.17 15.37
CA ILE A 225 -10.13 10.12 16.01
C ILE A 225 -9.62 10.58 17.38
N LYS A 226 -9.05 11.78 17.48
CA LYS A 226 -8.56 12.32 18.75
C LYS A 226 -9.68 12.47 19.79
N LYS A 227 -10.86 12.90 19.37
CA LYS A 227 -12.03 13.04 20.26
C LYS A 227 -12.51 11.67 20.74
N LEU A 228 -12.64 10.69 19.84
CA LEU A 228 -13.04 9.33 20.18
C LEU A 228 -12.05 8.70 21.18
N PHE A 229 -10.76 8.77 20.87
CA PHE A 229 -9.71 8.26 21.75
C PHE A 229 -9.79 8.85 23.16
N LYS A 230 -9.84 10.19 23.27
CA LYS A 230 -9.95 10.89 24.56
C LYS A 230 -11.24 10.55 25.32
N THR A 231 -12.31 10.22 24.62
CA THR A 231 -13.59 9.87 25.24
C THR A 231 -13.58 8.45 25.77
N ILE A 232 -13.06 7.50 24.98
CA ILE A 232 -12.97 6.08 25.34
C ILE A 232 -12.00 5.89 26.50
N ILE A 233 -10.80 6.49 26.45
CA ILE A 233 -9.79 6.31 27.50
C ILE A 233 -10.24 6.84 28.87
N LYS A 234 -11.10 7.88 28.90
CA LYS A 234 -11.66 8.43 30.14
C LYS A 234 -12.74 7.54 30.76
N LYS A 235 -13.41 6.72 29.95
CA LYS A 235 -14.53 5.87 30.38
C LYS A 235 -14.46 4.51 29.67
N PRO A 236 -13.41 3.70 29.92
CA PRO A 236 -13.19 2.46 29.19
C PRO A 236 -14.32 1.46 29.42
N ASN A 237 -14.88 1.36 30.63
CA ASN A 237 -15.95 0.40 30.93
C ASN A 237 -17.30 0.73 30.27
N LYS A 238 -17.45 1.91 29.67
CA LYS A 238 -18.70 2.32 29.01
C LYS A 238 -18.76 1.85 27.55
N TYR A 239 -17.61 1.66 26.92
CA TYR A 239 -17.45 1.42 25.48
C TYR A 239 -16.72 0.11 25.24
#